data_AF-A0A351CLR4-F1
#
_entry.id   AF-A0A351CLR4-F1
#
_cell.length_a   1.000
_cell.length_b   1.000
_cell.length_c   1.000
_cell.angle_alpha   90.00
_cell.angle_beta   90.00
_cell.angle_gamma   90.00
#
_symmetry.space_group_name_H-M   'P 1'
#
loop_
_entity.id
_entity.type
_entity.pdbx_description
1 polymer ?
#
loop_
_entity_poly.entity_id
_entity_poly.type
_entity_poly.pdbx_seq_one_letter_code
_entity_poly.pdbx_strand_id
1 'polypeptide(L)'
;IQVERYEGSDAWKKSSEAFNLAHEAELWELAVEACDVMYLSEGPESLKALAHAIWLGVVFPINPEITVAMIQHLIDESPEGADTRAVAAAVAHYITSARCGEDDDLTFFALQMLTSVADKHSHISDQSSFDLWRKTLELDKPEVFLKKLSGALDVLTANEWWVDQDKIRAQIAKDAINETKH
;
A
#
# COMPACT_ATOMS: atom_id res chain seq x y z
N ILE A 1 -12.15 -11.08 -25.68
CA ILE A 1 -13.37 -10.89 -24.86
C ILE A 1 -13.78 -12.12 -24.04
N GLN A 2 -14.21 -13.26 -24.61
CA GLN A 2 -14.61 -14.42 -23.78
C GLN A 2 -13.42 -15.20 -23.18
N VAL A 3 -12.31 -15.31 -23.90
CA VAL A 3 -11.09 -15.98 -23.41
C VAL A 3 -10.43 -15.15 -22.29
N GLU A 4 -10.24 -13.85 -22.50
CA GLU A 4 -9.71 -12.93 -21.47
C GLU A 4 -10.55 -12.92 -20.18
N ARG A 5 -11.89 -12.93 -20.29
CA ARG A 5 -12.78 -13.03 -19.11
C ARG A 5 -12.66 -14.38 -18.38
N TYR A 6 -12.42 -15.47 -19.12
CA TYR A 6 -12.22 -16.79 -18.53
C TYR A 6 -10.87 -16.87 -17.79
N GLU A 7 -9.80 -16.34 -18.40
CA GLU A 7 -8.47 -16.27 -17.79
C GLU A 7 -8.46 -15.38 -16.54
N GLY A 8 -9.13 -14.22 -16.57
CA GLY A 8 -9.30 -13.38 -15.38
C GLY A 8 -10.07 -14.08 -14.26
N SER A 9 -11.15 -14.81 -14.59
CA SER A 9 -11.88 -15.59 -13.57
C SER A 9 -11.08 -16.75 -12.99
N ASP A 10 -10.21 -17.39 -13.77
CA ASP A 10 -9.35 -18.48 -13.30
C ASP A 10 -8.20 -17.94 -12.43
N ALA A 11 -7.58 -16.84 -12.86
CA ALA A 11 -6.57 -16.11 -12.10
C ALA A 11 -7.11 -15.71 -10.73
N TRP A 12 -8.27 -15.05 -10.67
CA TRP A 12 -8.94 -14.66 -9.42
C TRP A 12 -9.11 -15.83 -8.45
N LYS A 13 -9.59 -16.97 -8.93
CA LYS A 13 -9.85 -18.13 -8.06
C LYS A 13 -8.57 -18.69 -7.48
N LYS A 14 -7.55 -18.88 -8.32
CA LYS A 14 -6.26 -19.42 -7.90
C LYS A 14 -5.54 -18.49 -6.93
N SER A 15 -5.56 -17.19 -7.19
CA SER A 15 -4.94 -16.21 -6.31
C SER A 15 -5.71 -16.02 -5.01
N SER A 16 -7.04 -16.10 -5.02
CA SER A 16 -7.83 -16.12 -3.78
C SER A 16 -7.52 -17.35 -2.90
N GLU A 17 -7.34 -18.53 -3.50
CA GLU A 17 -6.90 -19.73 -2.78
C GLU A 17 -5.48 -19.57 -2.23
N ALA A 18 -4.55 -19.06 -3.05
CA ALA A 18 -3.18 -18.78 -2.63
C ALA A 18 -3.12 -17.77 -1.48
N PHE A 19 -3.94 -16.70 -1.53
CA PHE A 19 -4.05 -15.72 -0.46
C PHE A 19 -4.47 -16.38 0.86
N ASN A 20 -5.51 -17.21 0.85
CA ASN A 20 -5.97 -17.87 2.07
C ASN A 20 -4.89 -18.78 2.67
N LEU A 21 -4.21 -19.58 1.85
CA LEU A 21 -3.11 -20.44 2.30
C LEU A 21 -1.92 -19.63 2.84
N ALA A 22 -1.53 -18.55 2.16
CA ALA A 22 -0.44 -17.68 2.57
C ALA A 22 -0.76 -16.93 3.87
N HIS A 23 -2.00 -16.43 4.00
CA HIS A 23 -2.48 -15.78 5.21
C HIS A 23 -2.45 -16.73 6.42
N GLU A 24 -2.98 -17.96 6.26
CA GLU A 24 -2.98 -18.96 7.33
C GLU A 24 -1.57 -19.38 7.77
N ALA A 25 -0.63 -19.40 6.83
CA ALA A 25 0.78 -19.69 7.08
C ALA A 25 1.62 -18.45 7.47
N GLU A 26 1.00 -17.27 7.59
CA GLU A 26 1.67 -16.00 7.87
C GLU A 26 2.79 -15.65 6.86
N LEU A 27 2.65 -16.11 5.62
CA LEU A 27 3.54 -15.80 4.49
C LEU A 27 3.11 -14.49 3.84
N TRP A 28 3.33 -13.37 4.53
CA TRP A 28 2.75 -12.06 4.17
C TRP A 28 3.15 -11.54 2.80
N GLU A 29 4.39 -11.76 2.35
CA GLU A 29 4.83 -11.36 1.00
C GLU A 29 4.03 -12.10 -0.08
N LEU A 30 3.88 -13.42 0.06
CA LEU A 30 3.09 -14.24 -0.85
C LEU A 30 1.60 -13.87 -0.80
N ALA A 31 1.07 -13.50 0.38
CA ALA A 31 -0.29 -13.00 0.50
C ALA A 31 -0.49 -11.69 -0.26
N VAL A 32 0.49 -10.78 -0.24
CA VAL A 32 0.46 -9.53 -1.01
C VAL A 32 0.49 -9.81 -2.52
N GLU A 33 1.40 -10.67 -2.99
CA GLU A 33 1.48 -11.05 -4.41
C GLU A 33 0.19 -11.73 -4.89
N ALA A 34 -0.43 -12.57 -4.05
CA ALA A 34 -1.73 -13.16 -4.36
C ALA A 34 -2.82 -12.09 -4.51
N CYS A 35 -2.87 -11.10 -3.60
CA CYS A 35 -3.80 -9.98 -3.71
C CYS A 35 -3.54 -9.12 -4.97
N ASP A 36 -2.28 -8.95 -5.39
CA ASP A 36 -1.95 -8.25 -6.63
C ASP A 36 -2.52 -8.98 -7.85
N VAL A 37 -2.34 -10.31 -7.93
CA VAL A 37 -2.94 -11.11 -9.01
C VAL A 37 -4.46 -11.03 -9.00
N MET A 38 -5.10 -11.00 -7.82
CA MET A 38 -6.55 -10.77 -7.70
C MET A 38 -6.97 -9.38 -8.20
N TYR A 39 -6.17 -8.35 -7.92
CA TYR A 39 -6.43 -7.00 -8.42
C TYR A 39 -6.30 -6.94 -9.95
N LEU A 40 -5.19 -7.43 -10.49
CA LEU A 40 -4.88 -7.44 -11.93
C LEU A 40 -5.83 -8.32 -12.75
N SER A 41 -6.49 -9.30 -12.13
CA SER A 41 -7.50 -10.11 -12.83
C SER A 41 -8.83 -9.39 -13.05
N GLU A 42 -8.98 -8.14 -12.57
CA GLU A 42 -10.21 -7.34 -12.62
C GLU A 42 -11.43 -8.11 -12.07
N GLY A 43 -11.22 -8.91 -11.03
CA GLY A 43 -12.28 -9.71 -10.40
C GLY A 43 -13.28 -8.88 -9.59
N PRO A 44 -14.33 -9.51 -9.03
CA PRO A 44 -15.45 -8.82 -8.39
C PRO A 44 -15.08 -7.97 -7.17
N GLU A 45 -13.98 -8.30 -6.49
CA GLU A 45 -13.49 -7.57 -5.32
C GLU A 45 -12.03 -7.08 -5.53
N SER A 46 -11.64 -6.77 -6.77
CA SER A 46 -10.26 -6.38 -7.13
C SER A 46 -9.71 -5.21 -6.32
N LEU A 47 -10.51 -4.16 -6.09
CA LEU A 47 -10.11 -3.02 -5.25
C LEU A 47 -9.98 -3.38 -3.76
N LYS A 48 -10.80 -4.32 -3.27
CA LYS A 48 -10.64 -4.88 -1.92
C LYS A 48 -9.34 -5.67 -1.84
N ALA A 49 -9.00 -6.45 -2.87
CA ALA A 49 -7.71 -7.15 -2.94
C ALA A 49 -6.53 -6.18 -2.88
N LEU A 50 -6.57 -5.11 -3.68
CA LEU A 50 -5.55 -4.06 -3.63
C LEU A 50 -5.41 -3.45 -2.23
N ALA A 51 -6.52 -3.18 -1.55
CA ALA A 51 -6.47 -2.64 -0.19
C ALA A 51 -5.81 -3.61 0.82
N HIS A 52 -6.02 -4.92 0.66
CA HIS A 52 -5.32 -5.95 1.45
C HIS A 52 -3.83 -5.97 1.14
N ALA A 53 -3.46 -5.94 -0.14
CA ALA A 53 -2.07 -5.92 -0.59
C ALA A 53 -1.30 -4.74 0.01
N ILE A 54 -1.88 -3.54 -0.04
CA ILE A 54 -1.27 -2.32 0.51
C ILE A 54 -1.16 -2.42 2.03
N TRP A 55 -2.24 -2.80 2.72
CA TRP A 55 -2.21 -2.86 4.18
C TRP A 55 -1.15 -3.84 4.70
N LEU A 56 -1.11 -5.05 4.12
CA LEU A 56 -0.11 -6.06 4.47
C LEU A 56 1.32 -5.60 4.12
N GLY A 57 1.52 -5.01 2.95
CA GLY A 57 2.84 -4.50 2.53
C GLY A 57 3.36 -3.38 3.42
N VAL A 58 2.48 -2.53 3.95
CA VAL A 58 2.83 -1.47 4.91
C VAL A 58 3.10 -2.04 6.31
N VAL A 59 2.27 -2.97 6.79
CA VAL A 59 2.36 -3.52 8.15
C VAL A 59 3.56 -4.44 8.34
N PHE A 60 3.87 -5.28 7.36
CA PHE A 60 4.95 -6.26 7.46
C PHE A 60 6.18 -5.83 6.66
N PRO A 61 7.41 -6.12 7.16
CA PRO A 61 8.66 -5.78 6.48
C PRO A 61 8.96 -6.73 5.31
N ILE A 62 8.04 -6.82 4.34
CA ILE A 62 8.24 -7.54 3.08
C ILE A 62 9.12 -6.73 2.12
N ASN A 63 9.46 -7.31 0.97
CA ASN A 63 10.19 -6.62 -0.09
C ASN A 63 9.54 -5.23 -0.39
N PRO A 64 10.30 -4.14 -0.22
CA PRO A 64 9.80 -2.79 -0.41
C PRO A 64 9.37 -2.51 -1.87
N GLU A 65 9.95 -3.18 -2.87
CA GLU A 65 9.54 -3.04 -4.27
C GLU A 65 8.08 -3.47 -4.48
N ILE A 66 7.70 -4.61 -3.88
CA ILE A 66 6.32 -5.12 -3.93
C ILE A 66 5.38 -4.13 -3.23
N THR A 67 5.78 -3.59 -2.09
CA THR A 67 4.98 -2.60 -1.35
C THR A 67 4.77 -1.32 -2.19
N VAL A 68 5.82 -0.83 -2.85
CA VAL A 68 5.75 0.36 -3.72
C VAL A 68 4.87 0.09 -4.94
N ALA A 69 4.95 -1.09 -5.54
CA ALA A 69 4.08 -1.47 -6.66
C ALA A 69 2.59 -1.41 -6.27
N MET A 70 2.22 -1.90 -5.09
CA MET A 70 0.83 -1.85 -4.61
C MET A 70 0.36 -0.41 -4.36
N ILE A 71 1.25 0.44 -3.83
CA ILE A 71 0.95 1.86 -3.62
C ILE A 71 0.80 2.60 -4.96
N GLN A 72 1.60 2.24 -5.96
CA GLN A 72 1.49 2.80 -7.31
C GLN A 72 0.13 2.50 -7.93
N HIS A 73 -0.40 1.28 -7.76
CA HIS A 73 -1.77 0.96 -8.19
C HIS A 73 -2.81 1.87 -7.52
N LEU A 74 -2.71 2.12 -6.21
CA LEU A 74 -3.62 3.05 -5.53
C LEU A 74 -3.52 4.49 -6.08
N ILE A 75 -2.32 4.94 -6.43
CA ILE A 75 -2.12 6.26 -7.04
C ILE A 75 -2.78 6.32 -8.42
N ASP A 76 -2.68 5.25 -9.21
CA ASP A 76 -3.20 5.20 -10.57
C ASP A 76 -4.74 5.03 -10.61
N GLU A 77 -5.31 4.28 -9.67
CA GLU A 77 -6.77 4.15 -9.48
C GLU A 77 -7.41 5.44 -8.93
N SER A 78 -6.64 6.30 -8.27
CA SER A 78 -7.15 7.50 -7.63
C SER A 78 -7.24 8.70 -8.59
N PRO A 79 -8.27 9.56 -8.51
CA PRO A 79 -8.37 10.78 -9.31
C PRO A 79 -7.16 11.70 -9.13
N GLU A 80 -6.71 12.32 -10.22
CA GLU A 80 -5.43 13.06 -10.31
C GLU A 80 -5.22 14.15 -9.23
N GLY A 81 -6.30 14.83 -8.80
CA GLY A 81 -6.26 15.85 -7.75
C GLY A 81 -6.69 15.38 -6.36
N ALA A 82 -6.77 14.07 -6.11
CA ALA A 82 -7.22 13.54 -4.82
C ALA A 82 -6.09 13.48 -3.79
N ASP A 83 -6.37 13.90 -2.56
CA ASP A 83 -5.46 13.78 -1.40
C ASP A 83 -4.94 12.34 -1.21
N THR A 84 -5.75 11.32 -1.56
CA THR A 84 -5.35 9.90 -1.48
C THR A 84 -4.07 9.61 -2.25
N ARG A 85 -3.85 10.23 -3.43
CA ARG A 85 -2.60 10.07 -4.19
C ARG A 85 -1.41 10.63 -3.43
N ALA A 86 -1.58 11.80 -2.84
CA ALA A 86 -0.52 12.48 -2.08
C ALA A 86 -0.15 11.68 -0.82
N VAL A 87 -1.15 11.17 -0.10
CA VAL A 87 -0.98 10.29 1.05
C VAL A 87 -0.28 8.99 0.64
N ALA A 88 -0.74 8.32 -0.41
CA ALA A 88 -0.17 7.07 -0.91
C ALA A 88 1.31 7.25 -1.29
N ALA A 89 1.65 8.28 -2.07
CA ALA A 89 3.03 8.54 -2.47
C ALA A 89 3.94 8.89 -1.28
N ALA A 90 3.43 9.63 -0.29
CA ALA A 90 4.17 9.91 0.95
C ALA A 90 4.45 8.63 1.74
N VAL A 91 3.52 7.69 1.77
CA VAL A 91 3.70 6.38 2.42
C VAL A 91 4.76 5.56 1.71
N ALA A 92 4.76 5.50 0.37
CA ALA A 92 5.82 4.80 -0.37
C ALA A 92 7.21 5.38 -0.06
N HIS A 93 7.34 6.71 -0.07
CA HIS A 93 8.60 7.36 0.30
C HIS A 93 9.01 7.04 1.74
N TYR A 94 8.07 7.11 2.69
CA TYR A 94 8.34 6.76 4.09
C TYR A 94 8.79 5.31 4.27
N ILE A 95 8.10 4.35 3.64
CA ILE A 95 8.42 2.92 3.75
C ILE A 95 9.81 2.62 3.16
N THR A 96 10.11 3.18 1.99
CA THR A 96 11.40 2.97 1.33
C THR A 96 12.54 3.60 2.12
N SER A 97 12.38 4.83 2.62
CA SER A 97 13.36 5.45 3.53
C SER A 97 13.61 4.60 4.77
N ALA A 98 12.57 4.01 5.37
CA ALA A 98 12.70 3.20 6.58
C ALA A 98 13.30 1.81 6.33
N ARG A 99 13.02 1.17 5.20
CA ARG A 99 13.43 -0.22 4.90
C ARG A 99 14.70 -0.33 4.07
N CYS A 100 14.96 0.64 3.20
CA CYS A 100 16.09 0.63 2.26
C CYS A 100 17.17 1.65 2.69
N GLY A 101 16.76 2.80 3.23
CA GLY A 101 17.62 3.92 3.58
C GLY A 101 17.40 5.12 2.65
N GLU A 102 17.89 6.30 3.06
CA GLU A 102 17.66 7.56 2.33
C GLU A 102 18.38 7.62 0.98
N ASP A 103 19.55 7.00 0.87
CA ASP A 103 20.41 7.02 -0.34
C ASP A 103 20.10 5.89 -1.35
N ASP A 104 19.03 5.11 -1.13
CA ASP A 104 18.66 3.98 -1.97
C ASP A 104 17.91 4.39 -3.25
N ASP A 105 18.13 3.68 -4.35
CA ASP A 105 17.51 3.96 -5.65
C ASP A 105 15.98 3.87 -5.59
N LEU A 106 15.42 2.93 -4.81
CA LEU A 106 13.98 2.78 -4.65
C LEU A 106 13.39 3.93 -3.81
N THR A 107 14.14 4.43 -2.82
CA THR A 107 13.75 5.62 -2.05
C THR A 107 13.72 6.86 -2.94
N PHE A 108 14.73 7.04 -3.80
CA PHE A 108 14.74 8.12 -4.79
C PHE A 108 13.58 8.00 -5.77
N PHE A 109 13.27 6.79 -6.26
CA PHE A 109 12.11 6.55 -7.10
C PHE A 109 10.80 6.95 -6.41
N ALA A 110 10.60 6.55 -5.15
CA ALA A 110 9.41 6.91 -4.40
C ALA A 110 9.31 8.43 -4.14
N LEU A 111 10.44 9.12 -3.98
CA LEU A 111 10.47 10.58 -3.92
C LEU A 111 10.02 11.21 -5.24
N GLN A 112 10.51 10.72 -6.39
CA GLN A 112 10.08 11.21 -7.71
C GLN A 112 8.58 10.98 -7.94
N MET A 113 8.04 9.85 -7.48
CA MET A 113 6.61 9.59 -7.49
C MET A 113 5.84 10.64 -6.66
N LEU A 114 6.32 10.98 -5.46
CA LEU A 114 5.72 12.02 -4.62
C LEU A 114 5.78 13.41 -5.26
N THR A 115 6.90 13.78 -5.88
CA THR A 115 7.03 15.04 -6.62
C THR A 115 6.09 15.12 -7.82
N SER A 116 5.96 14.03 -8.58
CA SER A 116 5.02 13.93 -9.71
C SER A 116 3.57 14.10 -9.25
N VAL A 117 3.20 13.49 -8.12
CA VAL A 117 1.88 13.67 -7.52
C VAL A 117 1.67 15.11 -7.05
N ALA A 118 2.68 15.76 -6.47
CA ALA A 118 2.58 17.15 -6.03
C ALA A 118 2.31 18.11 -7.20
N ASP A 119 2.97 17.93 -8.34
CA ASP A 119 2.72 18.70 -9.56
C ASP A 119 1.27 18.51 -10.06
N LYS A 120 0.82 17.26 -10.16
CA LYS A 120 -0.55 16.94 -10.61
C LYS A 120 -1.64 17.43 -9.65
N HIS A 121 -1.39 17.38 -8.36
CA HIS A 121 -2.33 17.75 -7.31
C HIS A 121 -2.44 19.26 -7.10
N SER A 122 -1.32 20.00 -7.21
CA SER A 122 -1.27 21.42 -6.82
C SER A 122 -0.29 22.28 -7.63
N HIS A 123 0.17 21.81 -8.79
CA HIS A 123 1.09 22.52 -9.69
C HIS A 123 2.39 22.96 -9.00
N ILE A 124 2.89 22.11 -8.11
CA ILE A 124 4.11 22.33 -7.33
C ILE A 124 5.33 22.13 -8.24
N SER A 125 6.16 23.16 -8.36
CA SER A 125 7.31 23.18 -9.29
C SER A 125 8.65 23.60 -8.65
N ASP A 126 8.66 23.91 -7.36
CA ASP A 126 9.87 24.29 -6.63
C ASP A 126 9.92 23.67 -5.22
N GLN A 127 11.12 23.65 -4.62
CA GLN A 127 11.32 23.01 -3.32
C GLN A 127 10.54 23.68 -2.19
N SER A 128 10.43 25.02 -2.19
CA SER A 128 9.77 25.74 -1.10
C SER A 128 8.25 25.51 -1.13
N SER A 129 7.65 25.49 -2.33
CA SER A 129 6.24 25.14 -2.48
C SER A 129 5.99 23.66 -2.16
N PHE A 130 6.92 22.76 -2.48
CA PHE A 130 6.84 21.35 -2.11
C PHE A 130 6.87 21.13 -0.59
N ASP A 131 7.79 21.78 0.12
CA ASP A 131 7.87 21.67 1.58
C ASP A 131 6.61 22.22 2.27
N LEU A 132 6.08 23.34 1.76
CA LEU A 132 4.83 23.91 2.24
C LEU A 132 3.65 22.97 1.96
N TRP A 133 3.55 22.44 0.74
CA TRP A 133 2.51 21.49 0.33
C TRP A 133 2.50 20.24 1.22
N ARG A 134 3.68 19.66 1.49
CA ARG A 134 3.83 18.54 2.43
C ARG A 134 3.33 18.88 3.82
N LYS A 135 3.69 20.04 4.37
CA LYS A 135 3.22 20.49 5.70
C LYS A 135 1.71 20.74 5.73
N THR A 136 1.16 21.36 4.69
CA THR A 136 -0.27 21.65 4.58
C THR A 136 -1.12 20.39 4.56
N LEU A 137 -0.67 19.35 3.85
CA LEU A 137 -1.32 18.04 3.80
C LEU A 137 -0.90 17.09 4.95
N GLU A 138 0.04 17.53 5.80
CA GLU A 138 0.62 16.76 6.91
C GLU A 138 1.33 15.46 6.45
N LEU A 139 1.98 15.52 5.29
CA LEU A 139 2.80 14.45 4.70
C LEU A 139 4.22 14.39 5.27
N ASP A 140 4.51 15.23 6.26
CA ASP A 140 5.72 15.23 7.08
C ASP A 140 5.55 14.49 8.42
N LYS A 141 4.33 14.00 8.71
CA LYS A 141 3.96 13.33 9.96
C LYS A 141 3.44 11.90 9.72
N PRO A 142 4.29 10.87 9.87
CA PRO A 142 3.91 9.48 9.63
C PRO A 142 2.63 9.04 10.33
N GLU A 143 2.46 9.40 11.60
CA GLU A 143 1.27 9.07 12.39
C GLU A 143 -0.03 9.65 11.81
N VAL A 144 0.06 10.76 11.08
CA VAL A 144 -1.09 11.41 10.45
C VAL A 144 -1.39 10.77 9.10
N PHE A 145 -0.41 10.72 8.19
CA PHE A 145 -0.67 10.22 6.84
C PHE A 145 -0.89 8.70 6.80
N LEU A 146 -0.30 7.92 7.70
CA LEU A 146 -0.59 6.48 7.81
C LEU A 146 -2.04 6.24 8.24
N LYS A 147 -2.57 7.08 9.13
CA LYS A 147 -3.99 7.04 9.51
C LYS A 147 -4.90 7.44 8.34
N LYS A 148 -4.52 8.46 7.57
CA LYS A 148 -5.24 8.87 6.35
C LYS A 148 -5.26 7.72 5.32
N LEU A 149 -4.13 7.03 5.11
CA LEU A 149 -4.07 5.84 4.26
C LEU A 149 -5.02 4.76 4.76
N SER A 150 -4.95 4.40 6.06
CA SER A 150 -5.84 3.38 6.63
C SER A 150 -7.31 3.70 6.35
N GLY A 151 -7.73 4.94 6.56
CA GLY A 151 -9.11 5.35 6.28
C GLY A 151 -9.49 5.25 4.80
N ALA A 152 -8.56 5.53 3.88
CA ALA A 152 -8.79 5.32 2.45
C ALA A 152 -8.96 3.83 2.11
N LEU A 153 -8.15 2.96 2.71
CA LEU A 153 -8.26 1.52 2.52
C LEU A 153 -9.56 0.96 3.12
N ASP A 154 -10.00 1.45 4.28
CA ASP A 154 -11.28 1.06 4.89
C ASP A 154 -12.48 1.35 3.96
N VAL A 155 -12.41 2.44 3.19
CA VAL A 155 -13.42 2.75 2.16
C VAL A 155 -13.35 1.74 1.01
N LEU A 156 -12.15 1.39 0.53
CA LEU A 156 -11.98 0.40 -0.55
C LEU A 156 -12.44 -1.00 -0.16
N THR A 157 -12.29 -1.37 1.11
CA THR A 157 -12.76 -2.67 1.62
C THR A 157 -14.23 -2.64 2.05
N ALA A 158 -14.89 -1.47 2.05
CA ALA A 158 -16.18 -1.28 2.72
C ALA A 158 -16.18 -1.72 4.20
N ASN A 159 -15.04 -1.61 4.87
CA ASN A 159 -14.75 -2.16 6.22
C ASN A 159 -14.87 -3.69 6.32
N GLU A 160 -14.89 -4.41 5.20
CA GLU A 160 -14.95 -5.88 5.16
C GLU A 160 -13.55 -6.45 4.85
N TRP A 161 -12.71 -6.51 5.87
CA TRP A 161 -11.38 -7.08 5.78
C TRP A 161 -11.40 -8.62 5.85
N TRP A 162 -10.63 -9.27 4.97
CA TRP A 162 -10.36 -10.71 4.98
C TRP A 162 -9.40 -11.13 6.09
N VAL A 163 -8.55 -10.20 6.55
CA VAL A 163 -7.64 -10.41 7.68
C VAL A 163 -8.16 -9.75 8.95
N ASP A 164 -7.91 -10.38 10.09
CA ASP A 164 -8.18 -9.78 11.41
C ASP A 164 -7.04 -8.81 11.78
N GLN A 165 -7.21 -7.55 11.38
CA GLN A 165 -6.23 -6.50 11.58
C GLN A 165 -5.91 -6.26 13.07
N ASP A 166 -6.90 -6.39 13.95
CA ASP A 166 -6.73 -6.15 15.38
C ASP A 166 -5.95 -7.29 16.03
N LYS A 167 -6.25 -8.54 15.65
CA LYS A 167 -5.46 -9.70 16.06
C LYS A 167 -4.01 -9.58 15.59
N ILE A 168 -3.78 -9.17 14.33
CA ILE A 168 -2.43 -8.97 13.78
C ILE A 168 -1.68 -7.88 14.56
N ARG A 169 -2.29 -6.70 14.76
CA ARG A 169 -1.68 -5.60 15.53
C ARG A 169 -1.34 -6.04 16.97
N ALA A 170 -2.23 -6.79 17.62
CA ALA A 170 -2.00 -7.30 18.96
C ALA A 170 -0.85 -8.31 19.00
N GLN A 171 -0.67 -9.11 17.95
CA GLN A 171 0.44 -10.05 17.84
C GLN A 171 1.78 -9.32 17.66
N ILE A 172 1.86 -8.39 16.71
CA ILE A 172 3.06 -7.55 16.48
C ILE A 172 3.48 -6.83 17.76
N ALA A 173 2.53 -6.25 18.50
CA ALA A 173 2.83 -5.56 19.75
C ALA A 173 3.41 -6.50 20.82
N LYS A 174 2.94 -7.76 20.90
CA LYS A 174 3.50 -8.75 21.83
C LYS A 174 4.91 -9.16 21.43
N ASP A 175 5.16 -9.38 20.15
CA ASP A 175 6.45 -9.81 19.64
C ASP A 175 7.52 -8.74 19.86
N ALA A 176 7.18 -7.46 19.60
CA ALA A 176 8.06 -6.32 19.90
C ALA A 176 8.43 -6.24 21.39
N ILE A 177 7.49 -6.53 22.31
CA ILE A 177 7.75 -6.54 23.77
C ILE A 177 8.70 -7.70 24.16
N ASN A 178 8.61 -8.84 23.47
CA ASN A 178 9.45 -9.99 23.77
C ASN A 178 10.90 -9.77 23.29
N GLU A 179 11.10 -9.13 22.15
CA GLU A 179 12.43 -8.77 21.63
C GLU A 179 13.16 -7.77 22.53
N THR A 180 12.46 -6.88 23.24
CA THR A 180 13.11 -5.91 24.16
C THR A 180 13.51 -6.50 25.51
N LYS A 181 13.10 -7.74 25.82
CA LYS A 181 13.36 -8.42 27.11
C LYS A 181 14.57 -9.36 27.06
N HIS A 182 15.20 -9.52 25.90
CA HIS A 182 16.38 -10.35 25.67
C HIS A 182 17.60 -9.51 25.34
#